data_AF-A0A168M099-F1
#
_entry.id   AF-A0A168M099-F1
#
_cell.length_a   1.000
_cell.length_b   1.000
_cell.length_c   1.000
_cell.angle_alpha   90.00
_cell.angle_beta   90.00
_cell.angle_gamma   90.00
#
_symmetry.space_group_name_H-M   'P 1'
#
loop_
_entity.id
_entity.type
_entity.pdbx_description
1 polymer ?
#
loop_
_entity_poly.entity_id
_entity_poly.type
_entity_poly.pdbx_seq_one_letter_code
_entity_poly.pdbx_strand_id
1 'polypeptide(L)'
;MSSEDENPFTSEEQRYDILDEIFSRNQNVARDVQDEYDEAQQFFLSQEQEQRDVQQPCDLSTPINLVRRDRNKNRSDTTSPSDNTAAGGIDTKDPTETTEMANTEARIATTPSKKKKKKKKSKTANLPEAGTALPDDYQEKYTEDIVEDPYEQSRPLARRVEYAIWKYRKNHKFSQENKAIFDHYLKFGGVDTSPNAFLGRTTSADTPDDPDAEADFEAAKTATDAIDLNDSDENGDEGYVSFSEVVQVYLGKVFVYSARFISLQDFLAAPDLIDSFLRYLQIRNVCPEFSDDLIKARLLTAQAKEELPRCKRVSNLLPGDFNMALGILFGGEVESGMATCGEEPFQKSEDEAIKGKEKDVVFPEFQAWASSDSKMMALMNSFLDDVVGMKPVDARRIAGSMIPDISAEKVVNSQDKMLVKIKHIMAAPLGKGTNASNTSANGVELTKVTVAEYDEDLEKTSDDVVFDLYFEQDIANEFLVGMVFVASMRQLTSGLWYLVRGYLVCPSLYKRDEFADYDDQY
;
A
#
# COMPACT_ATOMS: atom_id res chain seq x y z
N MET A 1 34.46 -65.14 -9.39
CA MET A 1 33.74 -65.19 -10.67
C MET A 1 32.46 -64.42 -10.47
N SER A 2 32.32 -63.31 -11.19
CA SER A 2 31.10 -62.56 -11.53
C SER A 2 30.09 -62.25 -10.40
N SER A 3 30.20 -61.04 -9.85
CA SER A 3 29.11 -60.31 -9.18
C SER A 3 28.48 -59.35 -10.20
N GLU A 4 27.25 -59.62 -10.61
CA GLU A 4 26.40 -58.71 -11.38
C GLU A 4 25.55 -57.90 -10.39
N ASP A 5 25.73 -56.58 -10.39
CA ASP A 5 24.93 -55.63 -9.62
C ASP A 5 23.59 -55.40 -10.35
N GLU A 6 22.48 -55.82 -9.72
CA GLU A 6 21.12 -55.52 -10.17
C GLU A 6 20.79 -54.05 -9.86
N ASN A 7 20.54 -53.28 -10.92
CA ASN A 7 20.14 -51.88 -10.86
C ASN A 7 18.61 -51.79 -10.71
N PRO A 8 18.06 -51.13 -9.67
CA PRO A 8 16.61 -51.06 -9.44
C PRO A 8 16.00 -49.97 -10.33
N PHE A 9 15.86 -50.25 -11.62
CA PHE A 9 15.05 -49.42 -12.49
C PHE A 9 13.57 -49.73 -12.26
N THR A 10 12.86 -48.78 -11.65
CA THR A 10 11.40 -48.72 -11.67
C THR A 10 10.91 -48.81 -13.11
N SER A 11 9.92 -49.65 -13.36
CA SER A 11 9.39 -49.87 -14.70
C SER A 11 8.84 -48.54 -15.25
N GLU A 12 8.90 -48.38 -16.57
CA GLU A 12 8.44 -47.18 -17.26
C GLU A 12 6.97 -46.84 -16.89
N GLU A 13 6.14 -47.86 -16.66
CA GLU A 13 4.77 -47.72 -16.14
C GLU A 13 4.70 -47.02 -14.78
N GLN A 14 5.60 -47.34 -13.83
CA GLN A 14 5.61 -46.70 -12.52
C GLN A 14 6.00 -45.22 -12.58
N ARG A 15 6.72 -44.79 -13.63
CA ARG A 15 7.04 -43.38 -13.84
C ARG A 15 5.83 -42.60 -14.36
N TYR A 16 5.01 -43.21 -15.22
CA TYR A 16 3.78 -42.58 -15.70
C TYR A 16 2.74 -42.41 -14.59
N ASP A 17 2.58 -43.40 -13.71
CA ASP A 17 1.64 -43.30 -12.57
C ASP A 17 2.01 -42.15 -11.63
N ILE A 18 3.32 -41.96 -11.35
CA ILE A 18 3.80 -40.86 -10.49
C ILE A 18 3.57 -39.50 -11.16
N LEU A 19 3.77 -39.40 -12.48
CA LEU A 19 3.57 -38.14 -13.20
C LEU A 19 2.08 -37.75 -13.28
N ASP A 20 1.17 -38.71 -13.46
CA ASP A 20 -0.27 -38.46 -13.44
C ASP A 20 -0.78 -38.04 -12.05
N GLU A 21 -0.21 -38.59 -10.97
CA GLU A 21 -0.53 -38.18 -9.60
C GLU A 21 -0.05 -36.74 -9.32
N ILE A 22 1.16 -36.39 -9.75
CA ILE A 22 1.70 -35.02 -9.63
C ILE A 22 0.84 -34.04 -10.44
N PHE A 23 0.47 -34.40 -11.68
CA PHE A 23 -0.34 -33.55 -12.54
C PHE A 23 -1.74 -33.31 -11.97
N SER A 24 -2.38 -34.36 -11.44
CA SER A 24 -3.69 -34.27 -10.78
C SER A 24 -3.63 -33.40 -9.51
N ARG A 25 -2.54 -33.49 -8.74
CA ARG A 25 -2.35 -32.67 -7.54
C ARG A 25 -2.17 -31.19 -7.89
N ASN A 26 -1.41 -30.88 -8.94
CA ASN A 26 -1.22 -29.51 -9.41
C ASN A 26 -2.51 -28.89 -9.96
N GLN A 27 -3.36 -29.65 -10.64
CA GLN A 27 -4.67 -29.16 -11.09
C GLN A 27 -5.61 -28.82 -9.93
N ASN A 28 -5.59 -29.60 -8.85
CA ASN A 28 -6.40 -29.30 -7.68
C ASN A 28 -5.93 -28.03 -6.97
N VAL A 29 -4.61 -27.85 -6.80
CA VAL A 29 -4.05 -26.61 -6.22
C VAL A 29 -4.40 -25.39 -7.07
N ALA A 30 -4.31 -25.49 -8.40
CA ALA A 30 -4.70 -24.39 -9.29
C ALA A 30 -6.19 -24.04 -9.18
N ARG A 31 -7.05 -25.05 -8.96
CA ARG A 31 -8.49 -24.83 -8.76
C ARG A 31 -8.80 -24.18 -7.42
N ASP A 32 -8.13 -24.61 -6.35
CA ASP A 32 -8.31 -24.04 -5.02
C ASP A 32 -7.87 -22.57 -4.97
N VAL A 33 -6.76 -22.22 -5.64
CA VAL A 33 -6.31 -20.82 -5.78
C VAL A 33 -7.31 -19.98 -6.59
N GLN A 34 -7.93 -20.55 -7.62
CA GLN A 34 -8.95 -19.85 -8.40
C GLN A 34 -10.24 -19.63 -7.59
N ASP A 35 -10.66 -20.62 -6.80
CA ASP A 35 -11.84 -20.51 -5.95
C ASP A 35 -11.64 -19.44 -4.86
N GLU A 36 -10.45 -19.33 -4.25
CA GLU A 36 -10.11 -18.25 -3.30
C GLU A 36 -10.13 -16.86 -3.97
N TYR A 37 -9.62 -16.75 -5.20
CA TYR A 37 -9.62 -15.50 -5.95
C TYR A 37 -11.05 -15.05 -6.30
N ASP A 38 -11.91 -15.97 -6.73
CA ASP A 38 -13.31 -15.69 -7.04
C ASP A 38 -14.11 -15.29 -5.78
N GLU A 39 -13.83 -15.90 -4.62
CA GLU A 39 -14.41 -15.52 -3.33
C GLU A 39 -13.97 -14.12 -2.90
N ALA A 40 -12.69 -13.78 -3.07
CA ALA A 40 -12.17 -12.44 -2.80
C ALA A 40 -12.82 -11.38 -3.70
N GLN A 41 -13.04 -11.68 -4.99
CA GLN A 41 -13.75 -10.78 -5.90
C GLN A 41 -15.22 -10.57 -5.50
N GLN A 42 -15.92 -11.64 -5.11
CA GLN A 42 -17.31 -11.52 -4.62
C GLN A 42 -17.39 -10.69 -3.33
N PHE A 43 -16.43 -10.84 -2.43
CA PHE A 43 -16.35 -10.03 -1.21
C PHE A 43 -16.17 -8.54 -1.53
N PHE A 44 -15.30 -8.20 -2.49
CA PHE A 44 -15.11 -6.82 -2.95
C PHE A 44 -16.37 -6.22 -3.59
N LEU A 45 -17.05 -6.97 -4.46
CA LEU A 45 -18.32 -6.55 -5.07
C LEU A 45 -19.41 -6.31 -4.02
N SER A 46 -19.47 -7.14 -2.98
CA SER A 46 -20.41 -6.97 -1.87
C SER A 46 -20.13 -5.69 -1.07
N GLN A 47 -18.86 -5.39 -0.80
CA GLN A 47 -18.45 -4.17 -0.09
C GLN A 47 -18.79 -2.90 -0.89
N GLU A 48 -18.55 -2.90 -2.20
CA GLU A 48 -18.93 -1.77 -3.06
C GLU A 48 -20.45 -1.54 -3.09
N GLN A 49 -21.23 -2.62 -3.09
CA GLN A 49 -22.69 -2.52 -3.11
C GLN A 49 -23.24 -1.98 -1.78
N GLU A 50 -22.67 -2.40 -0.65
CA GLU A 50 -23.03 -1.85 0.67
C GLU A 50 -22.68 -0.35 0.78
N GLN A 51 -21.57 0.09 0.21
CA GLN A 51 -21.21 1.52 0.16
C GLN A 51 -22.17 2.34 -0.71
N ARG A 52 -22.66 1.80 -1.83
CA ARG A 52 -23.67 2.47 -2.67
C ARG A 52 -25.00 2.64 -1.96
N ASP A 53 -25.44 1.65 -1.19
CA ASP A 53 -26.70 1.70 -0.46
C ASP A 53 -26.69 2.70 0.71
N VAL A 54 -25.52 2.98 1.28
CA VAL A 54 -25.34 4.02 2.32
C VAL A 54 -25.36 5.44 1.74
N GLN A 55 -25.08 5.60 0.44
CA GLN A 55 -25.00 6.91 -0.22
C GLN A 55 -26.25 7.33 -1.02
N GLN A 56 -27.34 6.56 -1.02
CA GLN A 56 -28.58 7.04 -1.62
C GLN A 56 -29.16 8.24 -0.83
N PRO A 57 -29.26 9.44 -1.43
CA PRO A 57 -29.89 10.57 -0.77
C PRO A 57 -31.41 10.33 -0.69
N CYS A 58 -31.97 10.51 0.51
CA CYS A 58 -33.41 10.50 0.71
C CYS A 58 -34.04 11.71 0.00
N ASP A 59 -34.50 11.53 -1.25
CA ASP A 59 -35.32 12.50 -1.97
C ASP A 59 -36.74 12.54 -1.38
N LEU A 60 -36.96 13.48 -0.44
CA LEU A 60 -38.29 13.95 -0.06
C LEU A 60 -38.57 15.26 -0.80
N SER A 61 -39.14 15.14 -2.01
CA SER A 61 -39.77 16.28 -2.68
C SER A 61 -41.18 16.50 -2.12
N THR A 62 -41.47 17.73 -1.69
CA THR A 62 -42.85 18.23 -1.56
C THR A 62 -42.85 19.68 -2.05
N PRO A 63 -43.74 20.06 -2.98
CA PRO A 63 -43.71 21.40 -3.58
C PRO A 63 -44.47 22.40 -2.71
N ILE A 64 -43.80 23.46 -2.27
CA ILE A 64 -44.45 24.62 -1.65
C ILE A 64 -44.72 25.67 -2.73
N ASN A 65 -46.01 25.83 -3.06
CA ASN A 65 -46.56 27.00 -3.72
C ASN A 65 -46.43 28.21 -2.79
N LEU A 66 -45.74 29.28 -3.21
CA LEU A 66 -45.94 30.60 -2.62
C LEU A 66 -46.36 31.66 -3.64
N VAL A 67 -47.58 32.10 -3.37
CA VAL A 67 -48.40 33.16 -3.94
C VAL A 67 -47.70 34.52 -4.01
N ARG A 68 -47.90 35.16 -5.16
CA ARG A 68 -47.75 36.59 -5.47
C ARG A 68 -48.19 37.54 -4.35
N ARG A 69 -47.38 38.58 -4.08
CA ARG A 69 -47.90 39.91 -3.72
C ARG A 69 -47.05 41.02 -4.34
N ASP A 70 -47.69 41.79 -5.20
CA ASP A 70 -47.24 43.07 -5.73
C ASP A 70 -47.20 44.15 -4.64
N ARG A 71 -46.18 45.03 -4.68
CA ARG A 71 -46.34 46.50 -4.55
C ARG A 71 -45.04 47.28 -4.83
N ASN A 72 -44.95 47.76 -6.07
CA ASN A 72 -44.88 49.17 -6.50
C ASN A 72 -43.84 50.17 -5.92
N LYS A 73 -42.95 50.62 -6.84
CA LYS A 73 -42.50 51.99 -7.18
C LYS A 73 -41.97 52.97 -6.10
N ASN A 74 -40.70 53.36 -6.24
CA ASN A 74 -40.22 54.65 -6.80
C ASN A 74 -38.66 54.70 -6.73
N ARG A 75 -37.95 55.00 -7.85
CA ARG A 75 -37.30 56.31 -8.19
C ARG A 75 -36.43 56.85 -7.04
N SER A 76 -35.16 57.23 -7.18
CA SER A 76 -34.32 57.67 -8.32
C SER A 76 -32.85 57.75 -7.86
N ASP A 77 -31.89 57.72 -8.81
CA ASP A 77 -30.61 58.47 -8.89
C ASP A 77 -29.83 58.76 -7.58
N THR A 78 -28.53 58.58 -7.42
CA THR A 78 -27.41 59.05 -8.25
C THR A 78 -26.08 58.73 -7.51
N THR A 79 -24.98 58.53 -8.26
CA THR A 79 -23.56 58.83 -7.90
C THR A 79 -22.87 58.16 -6.69
N SER A 80 -21.89 57.29 -7.00
CA SER A 80 -20.56 57.19 -6.35
C SER A 80 -19.82 58.56 -6.39
N PRO A 81 -18.69 58.84 -5.68
CA PRO A 81 -17.62 57.90 -5.29
C PRO A 81 -16.85 58.20 -3.98
N SER A 82 -15.89 57.31 -3.65
CA SER A 82 -14.59 57.57 -2.95
C SER A 82 -14.67 58.09 -1.50
N ASP A 83 -13.71 57.92 -0.60
CA ASP A 83 -12.47 57.16 -0.51
C ASP A 83 -12.09 57.20 0.99
N ASN A 84 -11.41 56.15 1.42
CA ASN A 84 -10.31 56.17 2.39
C ASN A 84 -10.50 56.50 3.88
N THR A 85 -9.80 55.65 4.65
CA THR A 85 -9.02 55.92 5.88
C THR A 85 -9.82 56.26 7.14
N ALA A 86 -9.39 55.92 8.35
CA ALA A 86 -8.35 55.09 8.95
C ALA A 86 -8.54 55.28 10.46
N ALA A 87 -8.11 54.31 11.26
CA ALA A 87 -7.88 54.41 12.72
C ALA A 87 -9.14 54.75 13.56
N GLY A 88 -9.41 54.14 14.71
CA GLY A 88 -8.52 53.63 15.74
C GLY A 88 -9.14 54.05 17.08
N GLY A 89 -8.95 53.24 18.13
CA GLY A 89 -9.32 53.57 19.51
C GLY A 89 -10.65 52.95 19.93
N ILE A 90 -10.69 51.84 20.68
CA ILE A 90 -10.27 51.63 22.09
C ILE A 90 -11.24 52.24 23.10
N ASP A 91 -11.75 51.35 23.97
CA ASP A 91 -12.29 51.56 25.32
C ASP A 91 -13.66 52.28 25.44
N THR A 92 -14.61 51.89 26.29
CA THR A 92 -14.55 51.11 27.54
C THR A 92 -15.97 50.74 28.02
N LYS A 93 -16.06 49.71 28.87
CA LYS A 93 -16.99 49.56 30.03
C LYS A 93 -18.46 49.15 29.80
N ASP A 94 -18.69 47.86 30.06
CA ASP A 94 -19.67 47.24 30.99
C ASP A 94 -20.14 48.12 32.18
N PRO A 95 -21.06 47.68 33.07
CA PRO A 95 -22.22 46.77 32.94
C PRO A 95 -23.46 47.30 33.73
N THR A 96 -24.65 46.68 33.59
CA THR A 96 -25.71 46.52 34.64
C THR A 96 -26.91 45.79 33.99
N GLU A 97 -27.30 44.56 34.36
CA GLU A 97 -28.12 44.15 35.53
C GLU A 97 -29.38 45.05 35.69
N THR A 98 -30.65 44.61 35.73
CA THR A 98 -31.28 43.44 36.37
C THR A 98 -32.80 43.41 36.02
N THR A 99 -33.46 42.27 36.33
CA THR A 99 -34.90 42.06 36.73
C THR A 99 -36.02 42.17 35.67
N GLU A 100 -36.74 41.06 35.35
CA GLU A 100 -37.98 40.52 35.99
C GLU A 100 -39.24 41.39 35.71
N MET A 101 -40.45 40.92 35.38
CA MET A 101 -41.15 39.64 35.53
C MET A 101 -42.53 39.73 34.81
N ALA A 102 -43.09 38.56 34.44
CA ALA A 102 -44.53 38.21 34.37
C ALA A 102 -45.42 38.89 33.27
N ASN A 103 -46.46 38.28 32.69
CA ASN A 103 -47.33 37.20 33.15
C ASN A 103 -48.22 36.65 31.99
N THR A 104 -48.67 35.38 32.11
CA THR A 104 -49.97 34.74 31.70
C THR A 104 -50.55 34.95 30.27
N GLU A 105 -51.25 34.03 29.59
CA GLU A 105 -51.83 32.69 29.82
C GLU A 105 -52.35 32.17 28.45
N ALA A 106 -52.41 30.84 28.23
CA ALA A 106 -53.57 30.10 27.66
C ALA A 106 -53.19 28.83 26.88
N ARG A 107 -53.87 27.74 27.27
CA ARG A 107 -53.80 26.33 26.85
C ARG A 107 -54.30 26.09 25.43
N ILE A 108 -53.72 25.12 24.69
CA ILE A 108 -54.41 24.04 23.94
C ILE A 108 -53.54 22.78 23.93
N ALA A 109 -54.19 21.62 24.03
CA ALA A 109 -53.64 20.28 24.24
C ALA A 109 -53.27 19.51 22.96
N THR A 110 -52.52 18.41 23.18
CA THR A 110 -52.39 17.15 22.40
C THR A 110 -51.23 17.00 21.40
N THR A 111 -50.22 16.18 21.77
CA THR A 111 -49.93 14.84 21.20
C THR A 111 -48.64 14.25 21.82
N PRO A 112 -48.53 12.90 21.97
CA PRO A 112 -47.43 12.28 22.71
C PRO A 112 -46.14 12.26 21.88
N SER A 113 -45.15 13.05 22.32
CA SER A 113 -43.80 12.98 21.76
C SER A 113 -43.17 11.61 22.07
N LYS A 114 -42.82 10.86 21.01
CA LYS A 114 -41.89 9.73 21.11
C LYS A 114 -40.63 10.26 21.80
N LYS A 115 -40.30 9.71 22.97
CA LYS A 115 -39.01 9.96 23.64
C LYS A 115 -37.90 9.66 22.63
N LYS A 116 -37.29 10.72 22.07
CA LYS A 116 -36.02 10.61 21.35
C LYS A 116 -35.06 9.90 22.30
N LYS A 117 -34.68 8.66 21.96
CA LYS A 117 -33.54 7.96 22.58
C LYS A 117 -32.40 8.98 22.56
N LYS A 118 -32.01 9.49 23.72
CA LYS A 118 -30.77 10.26 23.86
C LYS A 118 -29.69 9.36 23.26
N LYS A 119 -29.15 9.72 22.09
CA LYS A 119 -27.93 9.08 21.56
C LYS A 119 -26.93 9.16 22.70
N LYS A 120 -26.60 8.02 23.32
CA LYS A 120 -25.50 7.94 24.27
C LYS A 120 -24.30 8.51 23.51
N LYS A 121 -23.77 9.65 23.96
CA LYS A 121 -22.49 10.15 23.44
C LYS A 121 -21.51 8.99 23.57
N SER A 122 -20.91 8.57 22.46
CA SER A 122 -19.98 7.45 22.47
C SER A 122 -18.84 7.77 23.44
N LYS A 123 -18.49 6.80 24.30
CA LYS A 123 -17.43 6.98 25.33
C LYS A 123 -16.07 7.31 24.71
N THR A 124 -15.91 7.04 23.42
CA THR A 124 -14.72 7.24 22.57
C THR A 124 -14.59 8.63 21.94
N ALA A 125 -15.58 9.53 22.04
CA ALA A 125 -15.57 10.80 21.30
C ALA A 125 -14.47 11.80 21.69
N ASN A 126 -13.79 11.61 22.82
CA ASN A 126 -12.72 12.50 23.32
C ASN A 126 -11.38 11.77 23.50
N LEU A 127 -11.15 10.66 22.80
CA LEU A 127 -9.84 9.99 22.80
C LEU A 127 -8.98 10.52 21.66
N PRO A 128 -7.65 10.63 21.85
CA PRO A 128 -6.73 10.93 20.75
C PRO A 128 -6.88 9.88 19.65
N GLU A 129 -6.76 10.31 18.40
CA GLU A 129 -6.76 9.41 17.25
C GLU A 129 -5.42 8.67 17.17
N ALA A 130 -5.47 7.35 16.98
CA ALA A 130 -4.28 6.53 16.83
C ALA A 130 -3.47 7.01 15.61
N GLY A 131 -2.17 7.23 15.80
CA GLY A 131 -1.29 7.86 14.80
C GLY A 131 -1.17 9.38 14.89
N THR A 132 -1.89 10.04 15.81
CA THR A 132 -1.58 11.43 16.13
C THR A 132 -0.32 11.49 16.98
N ALA A 133 0.63 12.37 16.64
CA ALA A 133 1.84 12.59 17.42
C ALA A 133 1.51 12.86 18.89
N LEU A 134 1.88 11.91 19.76
CA LEU A 134 1.70 12.04 21.21
C LEU A 134 2.67 13.11 21.73
N PRO A 135 2.28 14.08 22.55
CA PRO A 135 3.22 15.04 23.12
C PRO A 135 4.04 14.43 24.28
N ASP A 136 5.12 15.07 24.71
CA ASP A 136 5.95 14.56 25.83
C ASP A 136 5.20 14.54 27.17
N ASP A 137 4.23 15.43 27.32
CA ASP A 137 3.32 15.51 28.46
C ASP A 137 2.04 14.69 28.27
N TYR A 138 2.06 13.68 27.39
CA TYR A 138 0.91 12.82 27.13
C TYR A 138 0.35 12.22 28.42
N GLN A 139 -0.90 12.57 28.73
CA GLN A 139 -1.66 12.01 29.84
C GLN A 139 -2.79 11.13 29.31
N GLU A 140 -2.76 9.86 29.73
CA GLU A 140 -3.82 8.92 29.40
C GLU A 140 -5.15 9.34 30.03
N LYS A 141 -6.24 9.14 29.29
CA LYS A 141 -7.58 9.40 29.82
C LYS A 141 -8.00 8.34 30.84
N TYR A 142 -7.56 7.09 30.63
CA TYR A 142 -7.83 5.96 31.52
C TYR A 142 -6.54 5.57 32.23
N THR A 143 -6.14 6.35 33.24
CA THR A 143 -4.89 6.15 33.98
C THR A 143 -4.88 4.91 34.87
N GLU A 144 -6.05 4.44 35.32
CA GLU A 144 -6.16 3.27 36.20
C GLU A 144 -5.65 2.01 35.49
N ASP A 145 -4.53 1.48 36.00
CA ASP A 145 -3.99 0.19 35.61
C ASP A 145 -4.70 -0.89 36.43
N ILE A 146 -5.24 -1.88 35.71
CA ILE A 146 -5.93 -3.04 36.33
C ILE A 146 -4.92 -3.92 37.08
N VAL A 147 -3.68 -3.94 36.61
CA VAL A 147 -2.59 -4.73 37.16
C VAL A 147 -1.65 -3.78 37.90
N GLU A 148 -1.26 -4.15 39.12
CA GLU A 148 -0.26 -3.40 39.90
C GLU A 148 1.12 -3.55 39.25
N ASP A 149 1.79 -2.42 38.99
CA ASP A 149 3.10 -2.32 38.33
C ASP A 149 3.24 -3.22 37.08
N PRO A 150 2.46 -2.95 36.01
CA PRO A 150 2.38 -3.82 34.83
C PRO A 150 3.67 -3.83 34.00
N TYR A 151 4.54 -2.83 34.16
CA TYR A 151 5.77 -2.64 33.37
C TYR A 151 7.05 -2.94 34.15
N GLU A 152 6.95 -3.59 35.31
CA GLU A 152 8.14 -3.96 36.09
C GLU A 152 9.03 -4.92 35.30
N GLN A 153 10.34 -4.67 35.29
CA GLN A 153 11.34 -5.47 34.56
C GLN A 153 11.39 -6.94 35.00
N SER A 154 10.88 -7.26 36.18
CA SER A 154 10.72 -8.62 36.69
C SER A 154 9.75 -9.46 35.84
N ARG A 155 8.82 -8.81 35.13
CA ARG A 155 7.82 -9.45 34.28
C ARG A 155 8.40 -9.72 32.88
N PRO A 156 8.06 -10.87 32.26
CA PRO A 156 8.44 -11.17 30.88
C PRO A 156 8.05 -10.04 29.92
N LEU A 157 8.92 -9.75 28.96
CA LEU A 157 8.72 -8.67 27.99
C LEU A 157 7.38 -8.81 27.25
N ALA A 158 7.02 -10.02 26.82
CA ALA A 158 5.73 -10.30 26.17
C ALA A 158 4.56 -9.72 26.97
N ARG A 159 4.45 -10.06 28.26
CA ARG A 159 3.34 -9.60 29.12
C ARG A 159 3.31 -8.07 29.26
N ARG A 160 4.47 -7.42 29.31
CA ARG A 160 4.57 -5.96 29.37
C ARG A 160 4.07 -5.31 28.07
N VAL A 161 4.46 -5.87 26.92
CA VAL A 161 4.06 -5.37 25.59
C VAL A 161 2.59 -5.65 25.30
N GLU A 162 2.08 -6.84 25.58
CA GLU A 162 0.65 -7.20 25.47
C GLU A 162 -0.22 -6.20 26.25
N TYR A 163 0.15 -5.94 27.52
CA TYR A 163 -0.57 -4.99 28.35
C TYR A 163 -0.53 -3.57 27.77
N ALA A 164 0.64 -3.16 27.25
CA ALA A 164 0.80 -1.86 26.61
C ALA A 164 -0.07 -1.74 25.34
N ILE A 165 -0.16 -2.78 24.51
CA ILE A 165 -1.01 -2.81 23.31
C ILE A 165 -2.48 -2.65 23.71
N TRP A 166 -2.95 -3.46 24.67
CA TRP A 166 -4.33 -3.37 25.16
C TRP A 166 -4.64 -1.97 25.70
N LYS A 167 -3.73 -1.41 26.50
CA LYS A 167 -3.87 -0.08 27.10
C LYS A 167 -3.86 1.02 26.03
N TYR A 168 -3.02 0.87 25.01
CA TYR A 168 -2.96 1.75 23.84
C TYR A 168 -4.29 1.72 23.08
N ARG A 169 -4.84 0.53 22.78
CA ARG A 169 -6.16 0.35 22.14
C ARG A 169 -7.29 0.99 22.95
N LYS A 170 -7.23 0.92 24.29
CA LYS A 170 -8.25 1.52 25.18
C LYS A 170 -8.17 3.05 25.25
N ASN A 171 -6.97 3.61 25.15
CA ASN A 171 -6.70 5.05 25.26
C ASN A 171 -6.67 5.79 23.91
N HIS A 172 -6.80 5.10 22.78
CA HIS A 172 -6.82 5.70 21.45
C HIS A 172 -8.05 5.31 20.66
N LYS A 173 -8.49 6.21 19.79
CA LYS A 173 -9.53 5.93 18.80
C LYS A 173 -8.86 5.41 17.53
N PHE A 174 -9.28 4.24 17.07
CA PHE A 174 -8.84 3.69 15.79
C PHE A 174 -9.90 3.91 14.72
N SER A 175 -9.49 4.45 13.57
CA SER A 175 -10.24 4.29 12.32
C SER A 175 -10.14 2.83 11.86
N GLN A 176 -10.98 2.43 10.90
CA GLN A 176 -10.97 1.06 10.38
C GLN A 176 -9.64 0.75 9.67
N GLU A 177 -9.13 1.74 8.94
CA GLU A 177 -7.87 1.69 8.19
C GLU A 177 -6.68 1.63 9.16
N ASN A 178 -6.63 2.50 10.19
CA ASN A 178 -5.55 2.48 11.17
C ASN A 178 -5.58 1.18 11.98
N LYS A 179 -6.76 0.66 12.31
CA LYS A 179 -6.86 -0.64 12.98
C LYS A 179 -6.26 -1.74 12.10
N ALA A 180 -6.60 -1.77 10.81
CA ALA A 180 -6.08 -2.75 9.87
C ALA A 180 -4.55 -2.68 9.72
N ILE A 181 -3.98 -1.48 9.63
CA ILE A 181 -2.54 -1.27 9.55
C ILE A 181 -1.85 -1.71 10.85
N PHE A 182 -2.43 -1.35 11.99
CA PHE A 182 -1.86 -1.69 13.30
C PHE A 182 -1.90 -3.20 13.57
N ASP A 183 -3.03 -3.85 13.30
CA ASP A 183 -3.18 -5.30 13.47
C ASP A 183 -2.19 -6.05 12.55
N HIS A 184 -1.99 -5.58 11.31
CA HIS A 184 -1.03 -6.19 10.38
C HIS A 184 0.43 -6.00 10.84
N TYR A 185 0.77 -4.82 11.37
CA TYR A 185 2.08 -4.56 11.96
C TYR A 185 2.34 -5.45 13.19
N LEU A 186 1.37 -5.56 14.09
CA LEU A 186 1.47 -6.40 15.27
C LEU A 186 1.61 -7.88 14.90
N LYS A 187 0.81 -8.36 13.94
CA LYS A 187 0.91 -9.73 13.43
C LYS A 187 2.28 -10.03 12.83
N PHE A 188 2.82 -9.10 12.04
CA PHE A 188 4.18 -9.22 11.51
C PHE A 188 5.23 -9.27 12.63
N GLY A 189 5.04 -8.51 13.71
CA GLY A 189 5.88 -8.56 14.91
C GLY A 189 5.65 -9.77 15.83
N GLY A 190 4.94 -10.81 15.38
CA GLY A 190 4.70 -12.05 16.16
C GLY A 190 3.62 -11.92 17.23
N VAL A 191 2.77 -10.89 17.18
CA VAL A 191 1.63 -10.74 18.09
C VAL A 191 0.38 -11.35 17.45
N ASP A 192 -0.21 -12.34 18.08
CA ASP A 192 -1.52 -12.84 17.67
C ASP A 192 -2.60 -11.81 18.02
N THR A 193 -3.14 -11.15 16.99
CA THR A 193 -4.26 -10.21 17.10
C THR A 193 -5.60 -10.85 16.77
N SER A 194 -5.67 -12.19 16.70
CA SER A 194 -6.90 -12.90 16.37
C SER A 194 -7.99 -12.61 17.43
N PRO A 195 -9.26 -12.45 17.03
CA PRO A 195 -10.33 -12.29 17.98
C PRO A 195 -10.43 -13.57 18.82
N ASN A 196 -10.07 -13.50 20.11
CA ASN A 196 -10.17 -14.63 21.04
C ASN A 196 -11.51 -15.37 20.90
N ALA A 197 -11.47 -16.55 20.24
CA ALA A 197 -12.65 -17.34 19.91
C ALA A 197 -13.41 -17.86 21.15
N PHE A 198 -12.81 -17.72 22.35
CA PHE A 198 -13.37 -18.20 23.61
C PHE A 198 -14.21 -17.18 24.39
N LEU A 199 -14.28 -15.91 23.96
CA LEU A 199 -15.14 -14.91 24.63
C LEU A 199 -16.65 -15.22 24.58
N GLY A 200 -17.07 -16.23 23.82
CA GLY A 200 -18.47 -16.63 23.70
C GLY A 200 -19.01 -17.56 24.80
N ARG A 201 -18.19 -18.09 25.73
CA ARG A 201 -18.63 -19.13 26.68
C ARG A 201 -18.58 -18.79 28.17
N THR A 202 -17.95 -17.68 28.57
CA THR A 202 -17.89 -17.26 29.98
C THR A 202 -18.33 -15.81 30.07
N THR A 203 -19.64 -15.59 30.00
CA THR A 203 -20.19 -14.29 30.36
C THR A 203 -20.36 -14.25 31.88
N SER A 204 -20.06 -13.12 32.52
CA SER A 204 -20.34 -12.87 33.94
C SER A 204 -21.83 -13.02 34.33
N ALA A 205 -22.72 -13.29 33.35
CA ALA A 205 -24.10 -13.68 33.57
C ALA A 205 -24.26 -15.13 34.03
N ASP A 206 -23.32 -16.03 33.75
CA ASP A 206 -23.40 -17.45 34.11
C ASP A 206 -22.88 -17.76 35.52
N THR A 207 -22.09 -16.85 36.11
CA THR A 207 -21.52 -16.99 37.47
C THR A 207 -21.42 -15.62 38.19
N PRO A 208 -22.55 -14.97 38.52
CA PRO A 208 -22.57 -13.63 39.12
C PRO A 208 -22.11 -13.57 40.59
N ASP A 209 -21.97 -14.72 41.25
CA ASP A 209 -21.61 -14.81 42.68
C ASP A 209 -20.12 -15.13 42.93
N ASP A 210 -19.33 -15.30 41.86
CA ASP A 210 -17.91 -15.61 41.98
C ASP A 210 -17.06 -14.35 41.76
N PRO A 211 -16.37 -13.82 42.79
CA PRO A 211 -15.48 -12.67 42.62
C PRO A 211 -14.31 -12.96 41.68
N ASP A 212 -13.94 -14.24 41.48
CA ASP A 212 -12.90 -14.64 40.55
C ASP A 212 -13.40 -14.62 39.09
N ALA A 213 -14.71 -14.70 38.84
CA ALA A 213 -15.28 -14.64 37.50
C ALA A 213 -15.21 -13.24 36.86
N GLU A 214 -15.26 -12.16 37.65
CA GLU A 214 -15.05 -10.80 37.14
C GLU A 214 -13.57 -10.57 36.81
N ALA A 215 -12.65 -11.06 37.65
CA ALA A 215 -11.21 -10.99 37.41
C ALA A 215 -10.79 -11.81 36.18
N ASP A 216 -11.33 -13.02 36.01
CA ASP A 216 -11.09 -13.86 34.83
C ASP A 216 -11.69 -13.25 33.56
N PHE A 217 -12.86 -12.61 33.65
CA PHE A 217 -13.45 -11.88 32.52
C PHE A 217 -12.61 -10.65 32.13
N GLU A 218 -12.07 -9.92 33.10
CA GLU A 218 -11.17 -8.79 32.87
C GLU A 218 -9.80 -9.22 32.32
N ALA A 219 -9.26 -10.35 32.78
CA ALA A 219 -8.05 -10.97 32.24
C ALA A 219 -8.26 -11.44 30.80
N ALA A 220 -9.38 -12.14 30.51
CA ALA A 220 -9.75 -12.58 29.17
C ALA A 220 -9.94 -11.42 28.18
N LYS A 221 -10.36 -10.26 28.68
CA LYS A 221 -10.51 -9.01 27.90
C LYS A 221 -9.18 -8.29 27.64
N THR A 222 -8.17 -8.57 28.45
CA THR A 222 -6.81 -8.04 28.29
C THR A 222 -5.98 -8.91 27.33
N ALA A 223 -6.33 -10.20 27.22
CA ALA A 223 -5.62 -11.20 26.42
C ALA A 223 -5.94 -11.20 24.91
N THR A 224 -6.53 -10.14 24.34
CA THR A 224 -6.88 -10.11 22.89
C THR A 224 -5.69 -10.01 21.96
N ASP A 225 -4.56 -9.56 22.48
CA ASP A 225 -3.30 -9.47 21.77
C ASP A 225 -2.32 -10.34 22.59
N ALA A 226 -1.97 -11.51 22.07
CA ALA A 226 -1.13 -12.49 22.76
C ALA A 226 0.20 -12.65 22.03
N ILE A 227 1.29 -12.76 22.77
CA ILE A 227 2.63 -13.01 22.24
C ILE A 227 3.04 -14.38 22.75
N ASP A 228 3.06 -15.35 21.84
CA ASP A 228 3.57 -16.67 22.18
C ASP A 228 5.09 -16.68 22.10
N LEU A 229 5.74 -16.49 23.26
CA LEU A 229 7.19 -16.66 23.39
C LEU A 229 7.56 -18.09 23.83
N ASN A 230 6.60 -19.01 23.99
CA ASN A 230 6.90 -20.37 24.47
C ASN A 230 7.42 -21.29 23.38
N ASP A 231 7.36 -20.88 22.10
CA ASP A 231 8.14 -21.49 21.02
C ASP A 231 9.61 -21.02 21.05
N SER A 232 10.18 -20.84 22.24
CA SER A 232 11.61 -21.01 22.38
C SER A 232 11.92 -22.43 21.91
N ASP A 233 12.56 -22.52 20.74
CA ASP A 233 13.05 -23.75 20.13
C ASP A 233 13.58 -24.71 21.20
N GLU A 234 13.56 -26.03 20.93
CA GLU A 234 14.13 -27.07 21.82
C GLU A 234 15.58 -26.77 22.28
N ASN A 235 16.24 -25.78 21.68
CA ASN A 235 17.57 -25.28 22.00
C ASN A 235 17.65 -24.26 23.15
N GLY A 236 16.52 -23.72 23.65
CA GLY A 236 16.48 -22.87 24.84
C GLY A 236 17.08 -21.47 24.68
N ASP A 237 17.19 -20.96 23.46
CA ASP A 237 17.62 -19.59 23.20
C ASP A 237 16.48 -18.62 23.54
N GLU A 238 16.76 -17.60 24.37
CA GLU A 238 15.83 -16.49 24.62
C GLU A 238 15.54 -15.80 23.27
N GLY A 239 14.28 -15.78 22.85
CA GLY A 239 13.86 -15.22 21.56
C GLY A 239 14.46 -13.84 21.31
N TYR A 240 15.11 -13.68 20.16
CA TYR A 240 15.72 -12.42 19.74
C TYR A 240 14.63 -11.38 19.44
N VAL A 241 14.68 -10.22 20.11
CA VAL A 241 13.71 -9.13 19.93
C VAL A 241 14.43 -7.86 19.46
N SER A 242 13.98 -7.33 18.32
CA SER A 242 14.49 -6.10 17.72
C SER A 242 13.35 -5.27 17.12
N PHE A 243 12.97 -4.19 17.80
CA PHE A 243 11.94 -3.25 17.33
C PHE A 243 12.38 -2.52 16.07
N SER A 244 13.66 -2.13 15.99
CA SER A 244 14.17 -1.40 14.81
C SER A 244 14.11 -2.26 13.56
N GLU A 245 14.45 -3.54 13.67
CA GLU A 245 14.38 -4.50 12.57
C GLU A 245 12.96 -4.78 12.12
N VAL A 246 12.03 -5.03 13.06
CA VAL A 246 10.61 -5.22 12.75
C VAL A 246 10.06 -4.01 11.99
N VAL A 247 10.35 -2.78 12.45
CA VAL A 247 9.92 -1.56 11.74
C VAL A 247 10.55 -1.45 10.37
N GLN A 248 11.85 -1.74 10.25
CA GLN A 248 12.59 -1.63 9.00
C GLN A 248 12.06 -2.58 7.94
N VAL A 249 11.91 -3.86 8.27
CA VAL A 249 11.40 -4.89 7.34
C VAL A 249 9.93 -4.62 7.03
N TYR A 250 9.13 -4.27 8.05
CA TYR A 250 7.71 -4.00 7.86
C TYR A 250 7.45 -2.82 6.91
N LEU A 251 7.96 -1.63 7.25
CA LEU A 251 7.76 -0.43 6.43
C LEU A 251 8.60 -0.46 5.15
N GLY A 252 9.70 -1.20 5.14
CA GLY A 252 10.61 -1.31 4.01
C GLY A 252 10.14 -2.26 2.91
N LYS A 253 9.47 -3.36 3.26
CA LYS A 253 9.09 -4.42 2.32
C LYS A 253 7.64 -4.87 2.54
N VAL A 254 7.34 -5.44 3.70
CA VAL A 254 6.08 -6.18 3.94
C VAL A 254 4.84 -5.31 3.74
N PHE A 255 4.87 -4.07 4.21
CA PHE A 255 3.78 -3.11 4.02
C PHE A 255 3.52 -2.79 2.54
N VAL A 256 4.58 -2.63 1.75
CA VAL A 256 4.51 -2.30 0.31
C VAL A 256 4.01 -3.50 -0.51
N TYR A 257 4.39 -4.72 -0.11
CA TYR A 257 4.00 -5.97 -0.76
C TYR A 257 2.58 -6.39 -0.38
N SER A 258 2.03 -5.87 0.72
CA SER A 258 0.67 -6.19 1.15
C SER A 258 -0.35 -5.65 0.17
N ALA A 259 -1.10 -6.56 -0.49
CA ALA A 259 -2.22 -6.20 -1.35
C ALA A 259 -3.37 -5.48 -0.61
N ARG A 260 -3.33 -5.47 0.73
CA ARG A 260 -4.34 -4.85 1.60
C ARG A 260 -4.27 -3.32 1.59
N PHE A 261 -3.10 -2.73 1.39
CA PHE A 261 -2.88 -1.29 1.53
C PHE A 261 -2.53 -0.67 0.17
N ILE A 262 -3.55 -0.09 -0.47
CA ILE A 262 -3.43 0.43 -1.83
C ILE A 262 -3.45 1.96 -1.85
N SER A 263 -4.07 2.60 -0.87
CA SER A 263 -4.33 4.04 -0.94
C SER A 263 -3.10 4.85 -0.51
N LEU A 264 -2.94 6.06 -1.07
CA LEU A 264 -1.89 6.98 -0.61
C LEU A 264 -2.06 7.37 0.87
N GLN A 265 -3.30 7.34 1.39
CA GLN A 265 -3.56 7.63 2.80
C GLN A 265 -2.99 6.55 3.71
N ASP A 266 -3.01 5.28 3.29
CA ASP A 266 -2.40 4.19 4.07
C ASP A 266 -0.88 4.39 4.21
N PHE A 267 -0.21 4.79 3.11
CA PHE A 267 1.23 5.08 3.08
C PHE A 267 1.62 6.31 3.92
N LEU A 268 0.67 7.24 4.14
CA LEU A 268 0.86 8.37 5.05
C LEU A 268 0.59 7.99 6.51
N ALA A 269 -0.45 7.19 6.75
CA ALA A 269 -0.90 6.83 8.10
C ALA A 269 0.00 5.80 8.78
N ALA A 270 0.57 4.84 8.04
CA ALA A 270 1.32 3.73 8.62
C ALA A 270 2.55 4.16 9.44
N PRO A 271 3.46 5.02 8.94
CA PRO A 271 4.61 5.48 9.73
C PRO A 271 4.20 6.26 10.98
N ASP A 272 3.17 7.11 10.87
CA ASP A 272 2.67 7.93 11.97
C ASP A 272 2.03 7.09 13.08
N LEU A 273 1.30 6.04 12.69
CA LEU A 273 0.69 5.08 13.60
C LEU A 273 1.74 4.29 14.38
N ILE A 274 2.76 3.77 13.68
CA ILE A 274 3.84 2.99 14.29
C ILE A 274 4.71 3.89 15.18
N ASP A 275 5.09 5.10 14.75
CA ASP A 275 5.84 6.05 15.58
C ASP A 275 5.08 6.38 16.88
N SER A 276 3.77 6.64 16.76
CA SER A 276 2.93 6.97 17.91
C SER A 276 2.87 5.82 18.91
N PHE A 277 2.80 4.58 18.44
CA PHE A 277 2.82 3.41 19.32
C PHE A 277 4.21 3.18 19.96
N LEU A 278 5.30 3.29 19.20
CA LEU A 278 6.65 3.16 19.76
C LEU A 278 6.95 4.26 20.79
N ARG A 279 6.50 5.48 20.53
CA ARG A 279 6.56 6.59 21.49
C ARG A 279 5.75 6.29 22.75
N TYR A 280 4.58 5.66 22.61
CA TYR A 280 3.79 5.23 23.76
C TYR A 280 4.56 4.25 24.64
N LEU A 281 5.25 3.27 24.05
CA LEU A 281 6.11 2.33 24.78
C LEU A 281 7.22 3.06 25.56
N GLN A 282 7.82 4.10 24.96
CA GLN A 282 8.84 4.92 25.60
C GLN A 282 8.29 5.75 26.77
N ILE A 283 7.17 6.44 26.58
CA ILE A 283 6.55 7.29 27.61
C ILE A 283 6.15 6.48 28.83
N ARG A 284 5.63 5.26 28.63
CA ARG A 284 5.23 4.35 29.71
C ARG A 284 6.37 3.50 30.24
N ASN A 285 7.59 3.65 29.70
CA ASN A 285 8.77 2.88 30.07
C ASN A 285 8.51 1.37 30.09
N VAL A 286 7.85 0.85 29.04
CA VAL A 286 7.40 -0.55 28.96
C VAL A 286 8.59 -1.51 28.90
N CYS A 287 9.60 -1.16 28.10
CA CYS A 287 10.81 -1.95 27.85
C CYS A 287 12.08 -1.09 27.91
N PRO A 288 12.49 -0.63 29.11
CA PRO A 288 13.70 0.19 29.30
C PRO A 288 14.97 -0.45 28.74
N GLU A 289 15.05 -1.78 28.77
CA GLU A 289 16.18 -2.56 28.28
C GLU A 289 16.37 -2.46 26.74
N PHE A 290 15.31 -2.11 26.00
CA PHE A 290 15.34 -1.87 24.55
C PHE A 290 15.18 -0.39 24.19
N SER A 291 15.44 0.52 25.13
CA SER A 291 15.24 1.97 24.93
C SER A 291 16.02 2.54 23.73
N ASP A 292 17.29 2.15 23.57
CA ASP A 292 18.12 2.55 22.42
C ASP A 292 17.56 2.04 21.09
N ASP A 293 17.01 0.82 21.10
CA ASP A 293 16.43 0.20 19.91
C ASP A 293 15.10 0.85 19.52
N LEU A 294 14.26 1.21 20.49
CA LEU A 294 13.07 2.02 20.26
C LEU A 294 13.40 3.39 19.66
N ILE A 295 14.50 4.02 20.07
CA ILE A 295 14.94 5.30 19.47
C ILE A 295 15.30 5.09 17.99
N LYS A 296 16.05 4.02 17.66
CA LYS A 296 16.38 3.68 16.27
C LYS A 296 15.13 3.37 15.45
N ALA A 297 14.21 2.58 15.99
CA ALA A 297 12.93 2.25 15.37
C ALA A 297 12.14 3.51 15.00
N ARG A 298 12.11 4.50 15.90
CA ARG A 298 11.45 5.80 15.63
C ARG A 298 12.17 6.69 14.61
N LEU A 299 13.49 6.56 14.48
CA LEU A 299 14.20 7.23 13.37
C LEU A 299 13.83 6.61 12.03
N LEU A 300 13.65 5.30 11.97
CA LEU A 300 13.20 4.59 10.77
C LEU A 300 11.76 4.95 10.39
N THR A 301 10.84 5.09 11.36
CA THR A 301 9.48 5.58 11.06
C THR A 301 9.49 7.02 10.54
N ALA A 302 10.34 7.89 11.11
CA ALA A 302 10.49 9.26 10.62
C ALA A 302 11.02 9.30 9.17
N GLN A 303 11.97 8.44 8.82
CA GLN A 303 12.41 8.27 7.44
C GLN A 303 11.29 7.74 6.54
N ALA A 304 10.61 6.67 6.95
CA ALA A 304 9.50 6.08 6.21
C ALA A 304 8.36 7.07 5.94
N LYS A 305 8.09 8.00 6.87
CA LYS A 305 7.10 9.07 6.73
C LYS A 305 7.36 9.95 5.50
N GLU A 306 8.62 10.19 5.15
CA GLU A 306 8.99 10.98 3.97
C GLU A 306 9.04 10.12 2.70
N GLU A 307 9.55 8.89 2.81
CA GLU A 307 9.85 8.04 1.66
C GLU A 307 8.66 7.24 1.13
N LEU A 308 7.82 6.66 2.00
CA LEU A 308 6.71 5.80 1.58
C LEU A 308 5.69 6.50 0.67
N PRO A 309 5.24 7.73 0.96
CA PRO A 309 4.35 8.44 0.05
C PRO A 309 4.99 8.70 -1.33
N ARG A 310 6.32 8.88 -1.39
CA ARG A 310 7.04 9.01 -2.67
C ARG A 310 7.07 7.69 -3.41
N CYS A 311 7.38 6.58 -2.73
CA CYS A 311 7.34 5.23 -3.31
C CYS A 311 5.99 4.96 -3.97
N LYS A 312 4.88 5.31 -3.31
CA LYS A 312 3.54 5.14 -3.88
C LYS A 312 3.30 6.01 -5.12
N ARG A 313 3.76 7.27 -5.10
CA ARG A 313 3.67 8.16 -6.28
C ARG A 313 4.50 7.64 -7.44
N VAL A 314 5.75 7.25 -7.21
CA VAL A 314 6.62 6.61 -8.21
C VAL A 314 5.95 5.37 -8.79
N SER A 315 5.43 4.46 -7.94
CA SER A 315 4.77 3.25 -8.41
C SER A 315 3.56 3.49 -9.32
N ASN A 316 2.88 4.63 -9.18
CA ASN A 316 1.77 5.02 -10.05
C ASN A 316 2.23 5.71 -11.34
N LEU A 317 3.46 6.25 -11.36
CA LEU A 317 4.03 6.98 -12.50
C LEU A 317 4.89 6.08 -13.40
N LEU A 318 5.45 4.98 -12.87
CA LEU A 318 6.25 4.05 -13.65
C LEU A 318 5.39 3.32 -14.71
N PRO A 319 5.95 3.06 -15.92
CA PRO A 319 7.33 3.32 -16.33
C PRO A 319 7.61 4.76 -16.84
N GLY A 320 6.59 5.61 -16.97
CA GLY A 320 6.68 6.96 -17.56
C GLY A 320 6.40 6.98 -19.07
N ASP A 321 6.06 8.14 -19.62
CA ASP A 321 5.65 8.31 -21.02
C ASP A 321 6.76 7.94 -22.01
N PHE A 322 8.01 8.30 -21.71
CA PHE A 322 9.18 8.02 -22.53
C PHE A 322 9.48 6.53 -22.60
N ASN A 323 9.55 5.86 -21.45
CA ASN A 323 9.78 4.42 -21.41
C ASN A 323 8.60 3.64 -22.00
N MET A 324 7.36 4.10 -21.78
CA MET A 324 6.17 3.53 -22.41
C MET A 324 6.20 3.69 -23.93
N ALA A 325 6.63 4.85 -24.45
CA ALA A 325 6.83 5.07 -25.88
C ALA A 325 7.86 4.07 -26.46
N LEU A 326 8.97 3.83 -25.76
CA LEU A 326 9.97 2.83 -26.18
C LEU A 326 9.39 1.41 -26.14
N GLY A 327 8.59 1.07 -25.13
CA GLY A 327 7.84 -0.19 -25.06
C GLY A 327 6.89 -0.41 -26.24
N ILE A 328 6.19 0.63 -26.68
CA ILE A 328 5.29 0.56 -27.86
C ILE A 328 6.07 0.37 -29.16
N LEU A 329 7.26 0.98 -29.29
CA LEU A 329 8.02 0.96 -30.54
C LEU A 329 8.87 -0.29 -30.74
N PHE A 330 9.48 -0.78 -29.66
CA PHE A 330 10.48 -1.85 -29.70
C PHE A 330 10.00 -3.13 -29.00
N GLY A 331 8.78 -3.12 -28.49
CA GLY A 331 8.16 -4.22 -27.77
C GLY A 331 8.33 -4.09 -26.26
N GLY A 332 7.27 -4.51 -25.57
CA GLY A 332 7.15 -4.61 -24.12
C GLY A 332 5.95 -5.50 -23.80
N GLU A 333 5.78 -5.88 -22.53
CA GLU A 333 4.72 -6.80 -22.06
C GLU A 333 3.29 -6.31 -22.39
N VAL A 334 3.13 -5.09 -22.89
CA VAL A 334 1.89 -4.55 -23.45
C VAL A 334 1.38 -5.35 -24.67
N GLU A 335 2.28 -6.00 -25.43
CA GLU A 335 1.90 -7.02 -26.43
C GLU A 335 1.59 -8.39 -25.80
N SER A 336 2.16 -8.70 -24.63
CA SER A 336 2.00 -10.01 -23.97
C SER A 336 0.78 -10.09 -23.06
N GLY A 337 0.29 -8.96 -22.52
CA GLY A 337 -0.96 -8.89 -21.73
C GLY A 337 -2.23 -9.15 -22.55
N MET A 338 -2.12 -9.18 -23.89
CA MET A 338 -3.17 -9.69 -24.78
C MET A 338 -3.09 -11.22 -24.99
N ALA A 339 -1.94 -11.84 -24.74
CA ALA A 339 -1.73 -13.26 -24.99
C ALA A 339 -2.14 -14.17 -23.81
N THR A 340 -2.49 -13.61 -22.64
CA THR A 340 -2.87 -14.41 -21.47
C THR A 340 -4.37 -14.48 -21.19
N CYS A 341 -5.22 -14.04 -22.13
CA CYS A 341 -6.66 -14.29 -22.10
C CYS A 341 -7.04 -15.35 -23.14
N GLY A 342 -6.56 -16.59 -22.92
CA GLY A 342 -6.96 -17.77 -23.68
C GLY A 342 -5.93 -18.27 -24.68
N GLU A 343 -5.01 -19.10 -24.20
CA GLU A 343 -4.49 -20.34 -24.81
C GLU A 343 -3.10 -20.63 -24.23
N GLU A 344 -3.03 -21.65 -23.38
CA GLU A 344 -1.79 -22.30 -22.95
C GLU A 344 -0.94 -22.68 -24.18
N PRO A 345 0.38 -22.41 -24.19
CA PRO A 345 1.25 -22.87 -25.27
C PRO A 345 1.42 -24.39 -25.15
N PHE A 346 0.72 -25.12 -26.02
CA PHE A 346 0.90 -26.56 -26.22
C PHE A 346 2.36 -26.87 -26.55
N GLN A 347 3.08 -27.52 -25.63
CA GLN A 347 4.42 -28.05 -25.85
C GLN A 347 4.40 -29.04 -27.01
N LYS A 348 4.95 -28.65 -28.16
CA LYS A 348 5.32 -29.61 -29.20
C LYS A 348 6.54 -30.38 -28.73
N SER A 349 6.36 -31.68 -28.56
CA SER A 349 7.43 -32.66 -28.34
C SER A 349 8.49 -32.53 -29.43
N GLU A 350 9.75 -32.46 -29.00
CA GLU A 350 10.94 -32.54 -29.84
C GLU A 350 11.08 -33.95 -30.39
N ASP A 351 10.91 -34.08 -31.71
CA ASP A 351 11.53 -35.14 -32.50
C ASP A 351 11.51 -34.68 -33.97
N GLU A 352 12.58 -33.99 -34.39
CA GLU A 352 13.25 -34.19 -35.68
C GLU A 352 14.36 -33.14 -35.86
N ALA A 353 15.59 -33.58 -35.63
CA ALA A 353 16.77 -32.92 -36.16
C ALA A 353 16.79 -33.07 -37.69
N ILE A 354 17.00 -31.98 -38.45
CA ILE A 354 17.82 -31.92 -39.69
C ILE A 354 18.03 -30.46 -40.14
N LYS A 355 19.31 -30.05 -40.14
CA LYS A 355 20.02 -29.09 -41.01
C LYS A 355 19.41 -27.68 -41.28
N GLY A 356 20.04 -26.71 -40.63
CA GLY A 356 20.73 -25.60 -41.31
C GLY A 356 19.88 -24.51 -41.94
N LYS A 357 19.68 -23.42 -41.20
CA LYS A 357 19.87 -22.02 -41.61
C LYS A 357 19.44 -21.11 -40.45
N GLU A 358 20.39 -20.31 -40.00
CA GLU A 358 20.18 -19.15 -39.13
C GLU A 358 19.16 -18.23 -39.80
N LYS A 359 18.00 -18.07 -39.16
CA LYS A 359 16.97 -17.10 -39.52
C LYS A 359 16.60 -16.33 -38.27
N ASP A 360 16.66 -15.01 -38.41
CA ASP A 360 16.06 -14.05 -37.49
C ASP A 360 14.68 -14.53 -37.04
N VAL A 361 14.53 -14.80 -35.74
CA VAL A 361 13.21 -15.03 -35.11
C VAL A 361 12.59 -13.66 -34.84
N VAL A 362 12.18 -13.01 -35.93
CA VAL A 362 11.14 -11.98 -35.91
C VAL A 362 9.88 -12.69 -36.41
N PHE A 363 8.87 -12.83 -35.58
CA PHE A 363 7.59 -13.50 -35.90
C PHE A 363 6.98 -12.92 -37.19
N PRO A 364 7.07 -13.62 -38.35
CA PRO A 364 6.55 -13.10 -39.62
C PRO A 364 5.03 -13.21 -39.71
N GLU A 365 4.41 -14.06 -38.88
CA GLU A 365 2.97 -14.32 -38.89
C GLU A 365 2.14 -13.16 -38.34
N PHE A 366 2.64 -12.42 -37.34
CA PHE A 366 1.93 -11.26 -36.80
C PHE A 366 1.94 -10.08 -37.79
N GLN A 367 3.07 -9.88 -38.48
CA GLN A 367 3.21 -8.87 -39.53
C GLN A 367 2.41 -9.25 -40.80
N ALA A 368 2.27 -10.54 -41.11
CA ALA A 368 1.43 -11.03 -42.21
C ALA A 368 -0.08 -10.90 -41.90
N TRP A 369 -0.51 -11.09 -40.65
CA TRP A 369 -1.90 -10.90 -40.24
C TRP A 369 -2.29 -9.42 -40.18
N ALA A 370 -1.46 -8.56 -39.59
CA ALA A 370 -1.70 -7.12 -39.48
C ALA A 370 -1.63 -6.34 -40.81
N SER A 371 -1.02 -6.93 -41.86
CA SER A 371 -0.78 -6.23 -43.13
C SER A 371 -1.94 -6.26 -44.13
N SER A 372 -3.03 -6.97 -43.85
CA SER A 372 -4.04 -7.27 -44.88
C SER A 372 -5.36 -6.48 -44.79
N ASP A 373 -5.65 -5.77 -43.70
CA ASP A 373 -6.89 -4.99 -43.60
C ASP A 373 -6.68 -3.66 -42.84
N SER A 374 -6.85 -2.54 -43.55
CA SER A 374 -6.73 -1.19 -42.98
C SER A 374 -7.70 -0.96 -41.82
N LYS A 375 -8.81 -1.70 -41.78
CA LYS A 375 -9.78 -1.65 -40.67
C LYS A 375 -9.27 -2.34 -39.42
N MET A 376 -8.51 -3.43 -39.56
CA MET A 376 -7.94 -4.16 -38.43
C MET A 376 -6.79 -3.37 -37.81
N MET A 377 -5.96 -2.72 -38.62
CA MET A 377 -4.98 -1.76 -38.12
C MET A 377 -5.63 -0.56 -37.43
N ALA A 378 -6.76 -0.06 -37.94
CA ALA A 378 -7.51 0.99 -37.26
C ALA A 378 -8.09 0.51 -35.92
N LEU A 379 -8.61 -0.71 -35.85
CA LEU A 379 -9.14 -1.33 -34.63
C LEU A 379 -8.04 -1.61 -33.59
N MET A 380 -6.88 -2.10 -34.02
CA MET A 380 -5.74 -2.35 -33.15
C MET A 380 -5.14 -1.04 -32.65
N ASN A 381 -5.06 -0.01 -33.50
CA ASN A 381 -4.64 1.32 -33.07
C ASN A 381 -5.65 1.96 -32.11
N SER A 382 -6.96 1.77 -32.29
CA SER A 382 -7.95 2.25 -31.31
C SER A 382 -7.90 1.47 -30.01
N PHE A 383 -7.64 0.17 -30.06
CA PHE A 383 -7.49 -0.64 -28.85
C PHE A 383 -6.21 -0.28 -28.08
N LEU A 384 -5.09 -0.07 -28.76
CA LEU A 384 -3.87 0.42 -28.14
C LEU A 384 -4.06 1.83 -27.56
N ASP A 385 -4.86 2.68 -28.20
CA ASP A 385 -5.28 3.97 -27.64
C ASP A 385 -6.07 3.79 -26.35
N ASP A 386 -7.02 2.85 -26.33
CA ASP A 386 -7.90 2.59 -25.18
C ASP A 386 -7.18 1.89 -24.01
N VAL A 387 -6.19 1.04 -24.28
CA VAL A 387 -5.51 0.22 -23.26
C VAL A 387 -4.17 0.81 -22.81
N VAL A 388 -3.40 1.40 -23.73
CA VAL A 388 -2.06 1.91 -23.44
C VAL A 388 -2.07 3.43 -23.29
N GLY A 389 -3.14 4.10 -23.74
CA GLY A 389 -3.26 5.56 -23.65
C GLY A 389 -2.30 6.33 -24.56
N MET A 390 -1.56 5.66 -25.46
CA MET A 390 -0.57 6.30 -26.33
C MET A 390 -0.51 5.67 -27.73
N LYS A 391 -0.58 6.52 -28.76
CA LYS A 391 -0.52 6.09 -30.16
C LYS A 391 0.92 5.84 -30.61
N PRO A 392 1.17 4.89 -31.53
CA PRO A 392 2.50 4.68 -32.10
C PRO A 392 3.13 5.94 -32.73
N VAL A 393 2.30 6.86 -33.27
CA VAL A 393 2.77 8.14 -33.83
C VAL A 393 3.28 9.08 -32.73
N ASP A 394 2.57 9.15 -31.60
CA ASP A 394 2.99 9.93 -30.43
C ASP A 394 4.22 9.31 -29.78
N ALA A 395 4.28 7.98 -29.70
CA ALA A 395 5.45 7.25 -29.22
C ALA A 395 6.71 7.56 -30.07
N ARG A 396 6.60 7.55 -31.41
CA ARG A 396 7.69 7.97 -32.31
C ARG A 396 8.11 9.42 -32.08
N ARG A 397 7.16 10.33 -31.81
CA ARG A 397 7.48 11.74 -31.51
C ARG A 397 8.27 11.84 -30.20
N ILE A 398 7.83 11.16 -29.14
CA ILE A 398 8.49 11.19 -27.83
C ILE A 398 9.88 10.57 -27.92
N ALA A 399 10.00 9.35 -28.44
CA ALA A 399 11.28 8.64 -28.55
C ALA A 399 12.24 9.27 -29.56
N GLY A 400 11.73 9.87 -30.65
CA GLY A 400 12.53 10.44 -31.73
C GLY A 400 13.40 11.63 -31.33
N SER A 401 13.14 12.20 -30.16
CA SER A 401 14.01 13.21 -29.56
C SER A 401 15.36 12.69 -29.11
N MET A 402 15.40 11.43 -28.64
CA MET A 402 16.57 10.80 -28.06
C MET A 402 17.17 9.75 -29.00
N ILE A 403 16.35 9.15 -29.85
CA ILE A 403 16.73 8.15 -30.84
C ILE A 403 16.43 8.71 -32.24
N PRO A 404 17.41 9.29 -32.94
CA PRO A 404 17.18 9.90 -34.25
C PRO A 404 16.74 8.89 -35.33
N ASP A 405 17.22 7.65 -35.27
CA ASP A 405 16.90 6.59 -36.23
C ASP A 405 16.19 5.41 -35.55
N ILE A 406 14.92 5.63 -35.20
CA ILE A 406 14.04 4.62 -34.57
C ILE A 406 13.97 3.33 -35.40
N SER A 407 14.06 3.42 -36.73
CA SER A 407 13.87 2.25 -37.61
C SER A 407 15.09 1.33 -37.68
N ALA A 408 16.28 1.82 -37.33
CA ALA A 408 17.48 1.00 -37.25
C ALA A 408 17.61 0.24 -35.92
N GLU A 409 16.90 0.68 -34.88
CA GLU A 409 17.03 0.10 -33.54
C GLU A 409 16.28 -1.23 -33.40
N LYS A 410 16.90 -2.17 -32.70
CA LYS A 410 16.30 -3.46 -32.29
C LYS A 410 16.65 -3.77 -30.85
N VAL A 411 15.82 -4.59 -30.19
CA VAL A 411 16.13 -5.12 -28.86
C VAL A 411 17.23 -6.17 -28.98
N VAL A 412 18.30 -6.00 -28.21
CA VAL A 412 19.48 -6.91 -28.17
C VAL A 412 19.53 -7.71 -26.87
N ASN A 413 19.04 -7.13 -25.76
CA ASN A 413 19.09 -7.76 -24.45
C ASN A 413 17.77 -7.47 -23.69
N SER A 414 17.37 -8.39 -22.80
CA SER A 414 16.21 -8.26 -21.92
C SER A 414 16.61 -8.72 -20.52
N GLN A 415 16.14 -8.01 -19.51
CA GLN A 415 16.28 -8.36 -18.10
C GLN A 415 14.89 -8.27 -17.49
N ASP A 416 14.34 -9.38 -17.02
CA ASP A 416 12.95 -9.46 -16.58
C ASP A 416 12.87 -9.74 -15.08
N LYS A 417 12.00 -8.99 -14.38
CA LYS A 417 11.72 -9.14 -12.93
C LYS A 417 12.98 -9.07 -12.05
N MET A 418 13.91 -8.19 -12.38
CA MET A 418 15.12 -7.99 -11.59
C MET A 418 14.86 -6.98 -10.47
N LEU A 419 15.36 -7.26 -9.28
CA LEU A 419 15.34 -6.31 -8.18
C LEU A 419 16.49 -5.31 -8.38
N VAL A 420 16.15 -4.02 -8.47
CA VAL A 420 17.14 -2.97 -8.72
C VAL A 420 17.09 -1.90 -7.64
N LYS A 421 18.26 -1.34 -7.31
CA LYS A 421 18.42 -0.24 -6.35
C LYS A 421 18.95 1.01 -7.04
N ILE A 422 18.36 2.16 -6.72
CA ILE A 422 18.78 3.45 -7.27
C ILE A 422 20.11 3.87 -6.66
N LYS A 423 21.17 3.97 -7.47
CA LYS A 423 22.50 4.42 -7.03
C LYS A 423 22.69 5.92 -7.18
N HIS A 424 22.25 6.48 -8.30
CA HIS A 424 22.49 7.89 -8.61
C HIS A 424 21.36 8.49 -9.43
N ILE A 425 21.00 9.74 -9.11
CA ILE A 425 20.04 10.54 -9.88
C ILE A 425 20.82 11.73 -10.42
N MET A 426 21.06 11.77 -11.73
CA MET A 426 21.77 12.90 -12.34
C MET A 426 20.81 14.08 -12.41
N ALA A 427 20.96 15.04 -11.50
CA ALA A 427 20.20 16.28 -11.56
C ALA A 427 20.33 16.88 -12.96
N ALA A 428 19.18 17.17 -13.59
CA ALA A 428 19.12 17.95 -14.80
C ALA A 428 20.01 19.20 -14.64
N PRO A 429 20.91 19.51 -15.59
CA PRO A 429 21.78 20.67 -15.47
C PRO A 429 20.92 21.93 -15.39
N LEU A 430 20.73 22.46 -14.17
CA LEU A 430 20.08 23.74 -13.90
C LEU A 430 20.93 24.86 -14.53
N GLY A 431 20.77 25.12 -15.82
CA GLY A 431 21.68 26.01 -16.52
C GLY A 431 21.33 26.30 -17.96
N LYS A 432 20.69 27.46 -18.17
CA LYS A 432 20.56 28.17 -19.44
C LYS A 432 21.85 28.08 -20.27
N GLY A 433 21.84 27.33 -21.38
CA GLY A 433 22.70 27.65 -22.53
C GLY A 433 23.75 26.64 -22.98
N THR A 434 23.59 25.33 -22.79
CA THR A 434 24.46 24.35 -23.48
C THR A 434 23.67 23.32 -24.27
N ASN A 435 23.95 23.29 -25.57
CA ASN A 435 23.34 22.47 -26.61
C ASN A 435 23.65 20.96 -26.43
N ALA A 436 22.97 20.27 -25.51
CA ALA A 436 22.90 18.82 -25.48
C ALA A 436 21.43 18.39 -25.36
N SER A 437 20.98 17.62 -26.34
CA SER A 437 19.58 17.32 -26.68
C SER A 437 18.92 16.31 -25.74
N ASN A 438 18.70 16.67 -24.48
CA ASN A 438 17.87 15.86 -23.56
C ASN A 438 16.40 16.32 -23.54
N THR A 439 16.02 17.22 -24.44
CA THR A 439 14.66 17.73 -24.54
C THR A 439 13.85 16.79 -25.44
N SER A 440 12.87 16.10 -24.86
CA SER A 440 11.87 15.36 -25.62
C SER A 440 11.17 16.27 -26.63
N ALA A 441 10.63 15.74 -27.72
CA ALA A 441 9.94 16.53 -28.76
C ALA A 441 8.71 17.30 -28.20
N ASN A 442 8.25 16.95 -27.00
CA ASN A 442 7.23 17.67 -26.24
C ASN A 442 7.77 18.77 -25.29
N GLY A 443 9.09 19.00 -25.24
CA GLY A 443 9.72 19.93 -24.30
C GLY A 443 9.98 19.34 -22.91
N VAL A 444 9.74 18.03 -22.72
CA VAL A 444 9.94 17.37 -21.42
C VAL A 444 11.42 17.03 -21.25
N GLU A 445 12.01 17.55 -20.17
CA GLU A 445 13.40 17.28 -19.80
C GLU A 445 13.49 15.89 -19.16
N LEU A 446 14.35 15.05 -19.71
CA LEU A 446 14.60 13.71 -19.18
C LEU A 446 15.79 13.74 -18.21
N THR A 447 15.58 13.14 -17.04
CA THR A 447 16.60 12.92 -16.02
C THR A 447 17.13 11.50 -16.11
N LYS A 448 18.45 11.37 -16.09
CA LYS A 448 19.14 10.09 -16.06
C LYS A 448 19.18 9.53 -14.64
N VAL A 449 18.67 8.33 -14.44
CA VAL A 449 18.66 7.59 -13.18
C VAL A 449 19.46 6.31 -13.38
N THR A 450 20.53 6.17 -12.60
CA THR A 450 21.40 5.00 -12.62
C THR A 450 20.94 4.03 -11.54
N VAL A 451 20.56 2.83 -11.96
CA VAL A 451 20.14 1.72 -11.09
C VAL A 451 21.13 0.57 -11.20
N ALA A 452 21.25 -0.22 -10.14
CA ALA A 452 22.09 -1.41 -10.13
C ALA A 452 21.27 -2.61 -9.66
N GLU A 453 21.65 -3.81 -10.11
CA GLU A 453 21.09 -5.05 -9.57
C GLU A 453 21.31 -5.10 -8.05
N TYR A 454 20.26 -5.47 -7.33
CA TYR A 454 20.26 -5.61 -5.90
C TYR A 454 20.08 -7.08 -5.54
N ASP A 455 21.12 -7.65 -4.93
CA ASP A 455 21.11 -8.99 -4.37
C ASP A 455 20.47 -8.90 -2.97
N GLU A 456 19.25 -9.44 -2.87
CA GLU A 456 18.49 -9.45 -1.63
C GLU A 456 19.13 -10.35 -0.56
N ASP A 457 19.79 -11.44 -0.97
CA ASP A 457 20.43 -12.39 -0.05
C ASP A 457 21.65 -11.78 0.62
N LEU A 458 22.42 -10.99 -0.12
CA LEU A 458 23.64 -10.34 0.37
C LEU A 458 23.40 -8.92 0.89
N GLU A 459 22.18 -8.40 0.74
CA GLU A 459 21.79 -7.01 0.97
C GLU A 459 22.73 -6.00 0.30
N LYS A 460 23.19 -6.32 -0.92
CA LYS A 460 24.23 -5.58 -1.62
C LYS A 460 23.84 -5.29 -3.04
N THR A 461 24.36 -4.17 -3.54
CA THR A 461 24.27 -3.86 -4.97
C THR A 461 25.46 -4.41 -5.71
N SER A 462 25.23 -4.99 -6.88
CA SER A 462 26.28 -5.32 -7.81
C SER A 462 26.91 -4.03 -8.36
N ASP A 463 28.22 -3.92 -8.32
CA ASP A 463 28.95 -2.82 -8.99
C ASP A 463 29.19 -3.11 -10.47
N ASP A 464 29.08 -4.38 -10.87
CA ASP A 464 29.32 -4.83 -12.23
C ASP A 464 28.08 -4.70 -13.13
N VAL A 465 26.88 -4.76 -12.53
CA VAL A 465 25.60 -4.76 -13.24
C VAL A 465 24.84 -3.47 -12.97
N VAL A 466 25.11 -2.46 -13.82
CA VAL A 466 24.57 -1.10 -13.71
C VAL A 466 23.83 -0.71 -14.98
N PHE A 467 22.66 -0.10 -14.81
CA PHE A 467 21.78 0.33 -15.89
C PHE A 467 21.51 1.83 -15.78
N ASP A 468 21.51 2.47 -16.94
CA ASP A 468 21.20 3.89 -17.07
C ASP A 468 19.83 4.04 -17.73
N LEU A 469 18.86 4.50 -16.95
CA LEU A 469 17.48 4.72 -17.37
C LEU A 469 17.19 6.22 -17.44
N TYR A 470 16.20 6.59 -18.25
CA TYR A 470 15.79 7.97 -18.44
C TYR A 470 14.32 8.12 -18.10
N PHE A 471 14.01 9.11 -17.27
CA PHE A 471 12.66 9.38 -16.77
C PHE A 471 12.33 10.86 -16.90
N GLU A 472 11.05 11.17 -16.96
CA GLU A 472 10.56 12.54 -16.86
C GLU A 472 10.92 13.15 -15.50
N GLN A 473 11.08 14.47 -15.48
CA GLN A 473 11.51 15.20 -14.29
C GLN A 473 10.56 15.01 -13.10
N ASP A 474 9.26 14.89 -13.31
CA ASP A 474 8.25 14.67 -12.28
C ASP A 474 8.43 13.31 -11.59
N ILE A 475 8.68 12.24 -12.35
CA ILE A 475 9.03 10.92 -11.81
C ILE A 475 10.37 10.99 -11.08
N ALA A 476 11.37 11.62 -11.70
CA ALA A 476 12.72 11.71 -11.15
C ALA A 476 12.81 12.50 -9.84
N ASN A 477 11.92 13.49 -9.64
CA ASN A 477 11.83 14.26 -8.41
C ASN A 477 11.28 13.44 -7.23
N GLU A 478 10.52 12.38 -7.52
CA GLU A 478 9.96 11.51 -6.50
C GLU A 478 10.93 10.37 -6.12
N PHE A 479 11.85 10.01 -7.01
CA PHE A 479 12.90 9.04 -6.68
C PHE A 479 13.83 9.53 -5.57
N LEU A 480 14.31 8.56 -4.78
CA LEU A 480 15.34 8.74 -3.77
C LEU A 480 16.46 7.72 -4.00
N VAL A 481 17.70 8.14 -3.75
CA VAL A 481 18.84 7.23 -3.78
C VAL A 481 18.64 6.17 -2.70
N GLY A 482 18.84 4.90 -3.08
CA GLY A 482 18.64 3.75 -2.21
C GLY A 482 17.27 3.11 -2.33
N MET A 483 16.26 3.72 -2.97
CA MET A 483 14.99 3.04 -3.26
C MET A 483 15.24 1.76 -4.06
N VAL A 484 14.43 0.75 -3.79
CA VAL A 484 14.49 -0.56 -4.43
C VAL A 484 13.18 -0.83 -5.15
N PHE A 485 13.19 -1.41 -6.34
CA PHE A 485 11.96 -1.81 -7.03
C PHE A 485 12.23 -2.97 -7.98
N VAL A 486 11.17 -3.68 -8.38
CA VAL A 486 11.25 -4.74 -9.38
C VAL A 486 11.11 -4.12 -10.76
N ALA A 487 12.08 -4.40 -11.64
CA ALA A 487 12.18 -3.84 -12.97
C ALA A 487 12.28 -4.94 -14.03
N SER A 488 11.51 -4.76 -15.11
CA SER A 488 11.76 -5.44 -16.39
C SER A 488 12.26 -4.39 -17.38
N MET A 489 13.42 -4.61 -17.98
CA MET A 489 14.14 -3.65 -18.82
C MET A 489 14.66 -4.31 -20.09
N ARG A 490 14.79 -3.53 -21.15
CA ARG A 490 15.32 -3.98 -22.44
C ARG A 490 16.40 -3.05 -22.94
N GLN A 491 17.38 -3.61 -23.64
CA GLN A 491 18.48 -2.88 -24.24
C GLN A 491 18.31 -2.82 -25.75
N LEU A 492 18.45 -1.62 -26.31
CA LEU A 492 18.47 -1.40 -27.76
C LEU A 492 19.88 -1.60 -28.34
N THR A 493 19.98 -1.73 -29.66
CA THR A 493 21.24 -1.82 -30.42
C THR A 493 22.17 -0.63 -30.20
N SER A 494 21.63 0.56 -29.92
CA SER A 494 22.35 1.76 -29.50
C SER A 494 23.01 1.65 -28.12
N GLY A 495 22.67 0.62 -27.34
CA GLY A 495 23.10 0.44 -25.96
C GLY A 495 22.17 1.08 -24.92
N LEU A 496 21.14 1.82 -25.36
CA LEU A 496 20.16 2.46 -24.49
C LEU A 496 19.29 1.41 -23.79
N TRP A 497 19.17 1.51 -22.47
CA TRP A 497 18.22 0.73 -21.69
C TRP A 497 16.92 1.52 -21.47
N TYR A 498 15.80 0.83 -21.51
CA TYR A 498 14.49 1.39 -21.16
C TYR A 498 13.71 0.45 -20.24
N LEU A 499 12.88 1.05 -19.41
CA LEU A 499 12.04 0.32 -18.46
C LEU A 499 10.75 -0.14 -19.14
N VAL A 500 10.55 -1.44 -19.26
CA VAL A 500 9.30 -2.02 -19.75
C VAL A 500 8.22 -1.96 -18.67
N ARG A 501 8.59 -2.36 -17.45
CA ARG A 501 7.69 -2.42 -16.30
C ARG A 501 8.46 -2.17 -15.02
N GLY A 502 7.92 -1.36 -14.12
CA GLY A 502 8.46 -1.14 -12.78
C GLY A 502 7.35 -1.21 -11.74
N TYR A 503 7.52 -1.99 -10.69
CA TYR A 503 6.52 -2.18 -9.63
C TYR A 503 7.18 -2.52 -8.30
N LEU A 504 6.39 -2.59 -7.22
CA LEU A 504 6.85 -2.85 -5.84
C LEU A 504 7.98 -1.90 -5.43
N VAL A 505 7.74 -0.59 -5.61
CA VAL A 505 8.70 0.45 -5.24
C VAL A 505 8.77 0.56 -3.72
N CYS A 506 9.92 0.21 -3.18
CA CYS A 506 10.24 0.19 -1.77
C CYS A 506 11.15 1.38 -1.39
N PRO A 507 11.05 1.87 -0.13
CA PRO A 507 11.90 2.96 0.37
C PRO A 507 13.36 2.53 0.51
N SER A 508 14.25 3.48 0.76
CA SER A 508 15.68 3.23 0.89
C SER A 508 16.07 2.43 2.15
N LEU A 509 15.18 2.39 3.14
CA LEU A 509 15.29 1.55 4.33
C LEU A 509 14.94 0.07 4.08
N TYR A 510 14.63 -0.32 2.83
CA TYR A 510 14.38 -1.71 2.44
C TYR A 510 15.41 -2.67 3.03
N LYS A 511 14.90 -3.76 3.62
CA LYS A 511 15.67 -4.85 4.22
C LYS A 511 15.01 -6.17 3.84
N ARG A 512 15.79 -7.23 3.65
CA ARG A 512 15.25 -8.57 3.43
C ARG A 512 14.45 -9.01 4.67
N ASP A 513 13.37 -9.71 4.42
CA ASP A 513 12.67 -10.45 5.47
C ASP A 513 13.34 -11.82 5.63
N GLU A 514 14.17 -11.98 6.66
CA GLU A 514 14.88 -13.23 6.97
C GLU A 514 13.92 -14.33 7.45
N PHE A 515 12.69 -13.98 7.86
CA PHE A 515 11.73 -14.91 8.44
C PHE A 515 10.65 -15.37 7.44
N ALA A 516 10.54 -14.72 6.27
CA ALA A 516 9.53 -15.07 5.27
C ALA A 516 9.71 -16.49 4.68
N ASP A 517 10.94 -17.02 4.66
CA ASP A 517 11.24 -18.30 4.00
C ASP A 517 10.77 -19.54 4.80
N TYR A 518 10.24 -19.35 6.02
CA TYR A 518 9.79 -20.45 6.88
C TYR A 518 8.34 -20.89 6.61
N ASP A 519 7.51 -20.01 6.05
CA ASP A 519 6.07 -20.29 5.88
C ASP A 519 5.75 -21.10 4.60
N ASP A 520 6.64 -21.13 3.61
CA ASP A 520 6.43 -21.88 2.34
C ASP A 520 6.75 -23.39 2.46
N GLN A 521 7.13 -23.90 3.64
CA GLN A 521 7.50 -25.31 3.86
C GLN A 521 6.42 -26.18 4.54
N TYR A 522 5.22 -25.67 4.79
CA TYR A 522 4.15 -26.40 5.48
C TYR A 522 2.96 -26.80 4.61
#